data_AF-A0A3B0NEB0-F1
#
_entry.id   AF-A0A3B0NEB0-F1
#
_cell.length_a   1.000
_cell.length_b   1.000
_cell.length_c   1.000
_cell.angle_alpha   90.00
_cell.angle_beta   90.00
_cell.angle_gamma   90.00
#
_symmetry.space_group_name_H-M   'P 1'
#
loop_
_entity.id
_entity.type
_entity.pdbx_description
1 polymer ?
#
loop_
_entity_poly.entity_id
_entity_poly.type
_entity_poly.pdbx_seq_one_letter_code
_entity_poly.pdbx_strand_id
1 'polypeptide(L)'
;MVKNKKKINKNNKNDKNNKNVKKMELIKKRLIGSRFRYINEKLYKNNSEMSWNLFNNDPKLYTIYHEGYRNQIIKWPYNPINKIISWLNKHKEYFNIGDFGCGDALIAKTFKKYFITVLGHTANSNHQ
;
A
#
# COMPACT_ATOMS: atom_id res chain seq x y z
N MET A 1 -22.35 63.81 7.82
CA MET A 1 -22.93 62.45 7.88
C MET A 1 -23.23 62.03 6.43
N VAL A 2 -22.84 60.91 5.83
CA VAL A 2 -22.26 59.62 6.21
C VAL A 2 -21.34 59.17 5.04
N LYS A 3 -20.16 58.62 5.34
CA LYS A 3 -19.24 58.02 4.37
C LYS A 3 -19.76 56.62 3.98
N ASN A 4 -20.10 56.40 2.71
CA ASN A 4 -20.46 55.08 2.20
C ASN A 4 -19.19 54.34 1.74
N LYS A 5 -18.61 53.49 2.60
CA LYS A 5 -17.45 52.64 2.25
C LYS A 5 -17.94 51.34 1.62
N LYS A 6 -17.59 51.14 0.35
CA LYS A 6 -17.70 49.87 -0.40
C LYS A 6 -17.11 48.72 0.43
N LYS A 7 -17.94 47.72 0.75
CA LYS A 7 -17.55 46.44 1.38
C LYS A 7 -16.76 45.63 0.34
N ILE A 8 -15.45 45.53 0.51
CA ILE A 8 -14.57 44.73 -0.36
C ILE A 8 -14.79 43.24 -0.03
N ASN A 9 -15.19 42.48 -1.04
CA ASN A 9 -15.33 41.02 -1.06
C ASN A 9 -14.02 40.31 -0.70
N LYS A 10 -13.85 39.85 0.55
CA LYS A 10 -12.70 39.06 1.02
C LYS A 10 -12.90 37.52 0.96
N ASN A 11 -14.10 37.03 0.62
CA ASN A 11 -14.42 35.59 0.72
C ASN A 11 -13.94 34.72 -0.48
N ASN A 12 -13.68 35.30 -1.65
CA ASN A 12 -13.38 34.51 -2.87
C ASN A 12 -11.96 33.90 -2.95
N LYS A 13 -10.97 34.41 -2.19
CA LYS A 13 -9.59 33.91 -2.25
C LYS A 13 -9.40 32.61 -1.47
N ASN A 14 -10.05 32.47 -0.31
CA ASN A 14 -9.94 31.30 0.55
C ASN A 14 -10.59 30.05 -0.10
N ASP A 15 -11.73 30.23 -0.77
CA ASP A 15 -12.40 29.13 -1.48
C ASP A 15 -11.63 28.67 -2.73
N LYS A 16 -11.00 29.58 -3.46
CA LYS A 16 -10.15 29.24 -4.63
C LYS A 16 -8.89 28.49 -4.21
N ASN A 17 -8.23 28.92 -3.13
CA ASN A 17 -7.05 28.22 -2.60
C ASN A 17 -7.40 26.81 -2.11
N ASN A 18 -8.52 26.66 -1.38
CA ASN A 18 -8.98 25.35 -0.92
C ASN A 18 -9.36 24.42 -2.10
N LYS A 19 -10.01 24.94 -3.14
CA LYS A 19 -10.28 24.19 -4.38
C LYS A 19 -9.00 23.74 -5.10
N ASN A 20 -7.99 24.59 -5.18
CA ASN A 20 -6.70 24.25 -5.80
C ASN A 20 -5.94 23.18 -5.01
N VAL A 21 -5.94 23.26 -3.68
CA VAL A 21 -5.33 22.24 -2.80
C VAL A 21 -6.03 20.89 -3.00
N LYS A 22 -7.37 20.85 -2.98
CA LYS A 22 -8.14 19.62 -3.23
C LYS A 22 -7.86 19.04 -4.63
N LYS A 23 -7.76 19.89 -5.66
CA LYS A 23 -7.43 19.45 -7.03
C LYS A 23 -6.03 18.84 -7.09
N MET A 24 -5.04 19.46 -6.43
CA MET A 24 -3.68 18.94 -6.34
C MET A 24 -3.64 17.58 -5.64
N GLU A 25 -4.40 17.42 -4.55
CA GLU A 25 -4.50 16.15 -3.83
C GLU A 25 -5.11 15.03 -4.70
N LEU A 26 -6.16 15.34 -5.47
CA LEU A 26 -6.75 14.41 -6.43
C LEU A 26 -5.76 13.98 -7.51
N ILE A 27 -4.96 14.91 -8.05
CA ILE A 27 -3.92 14.60 -9.04
C ILE A 27 -2.86 13.67 -8.43
N LYS A 28 -2.39 13.97 -7.20
CA LYS A 28 -1.45 13.11 -6.47
C LYS A 28 -2.00 11.69 -6.27
N LYS A 29 -3.26 11.57 -5.83
CA LYS A 29 -3.93 10.26 -5.67
C LYS A 29 -4.00 9.48 -6.97
N ARG A 30 -4.33 10.14 -8.09
CA ARG A 30 -4.34 9.50 -9.42
C ARG A 30 -2.97 9.02 -9.85
N LEU A 31 -1.93 9.82 -9.59
CA LEU A 31 -0.54 9.47 -9.91
C LEU A 31 -0.03 8.27 -9.10
N ILE A 32 -0.38 8.19 -7.81
CA ILE A 32 -0.05 7.03 -6.97
C ILE A 32 -0.72 5.76 -7.54
N GLY A 33 -2.00 5.85 -7.91
CA GLY A 33 -2.74 4.74 -8.50
C GLY A 33 -2.17 4.27 -9.85
N SER A 34 -1.77 5.20 -10.73
CA SER A 34 -1.16 4.84 -12.01
C SER A 34 0.22 4.18 -11.82
N ARG A 35 1.03 4.69 -10.88
CA ARG A 35 2.34 4.10 -10.55
C ARG A 35 2.21 2.68 -10.02
N PHE A 36 1.25 2.44 -9.11
CA PHE A 36 0.96 1.10 -8.63
C PHE A 36 0.56 0.15 -9.77
N ARG A 37 -0.36 0.58 -10.65
CA ARG A 37 -0.82 -0.24 -11.79
C ARG A 37 0.34 -0.60 -12.73
N TYR A 38 1.21 0.36 -13.02
CA TYR A 38 2.39 0.14 -13.85
C TYR A 38 3.34 -0.91 -13.24
N ILE A 39 3.67 -0.77 -11.95
CA ILE A 39 4.55 -1.74 -11.26
C ILE A 39 3.90 -3.12 -11.26
N ASN A 40 2.62 -3.19 -10.89
CA ASN A 40 1.88 -4.45 -10.87
C ASN A 40 1.89 -5.15 -12.24
N GLU A 41 1.65 -4.41 -13.32
CA GLU A 41 1.74 -4.95 -14.68
C GLU A 41 3.14 -5.48 -15.02
N LYS A 42 4.21 -4.78 -14.61
CA LYS A 42 5.59 -5.27 -14.78
C LYS A 42 5.82 -6.58 -14.03
N LEU A 43 5.32 -6.71 -12.81
CA LEU A 43 5.45 -7.95 -12.03
C LEU A 43 4.72 -9.13 -12.68
N TYR A 44 3.56 -8.90 -13.32
CA TYR A 44 2.83 -9.97 -14.03
C TYR A 44 3.44 -10.35 -15.38
N LYS A 45 4.22 -9.47 -16.01
CA LYS A 45 4.81 -9.69 -17.34
C LYS A 45 6.26 -10.16 -17.30
N ASN A 46 6.90 -10.08 -16.15
CA ASN A 46 8.29 -10.45 -15.97
C ASN A 46 8.39 -11.74 -15.14
N ASN A 47 9.52 -12.44 -15.28
CA ASN A 47 9.82 -13.56 -14.39
C ASN A 47 10.24 -13.07 -12.98
N SER A 48 10.39 -14.01 -12.04
CA SER A 48 10.74 -13.72 -10.65
C SER A 48 12.11 -13.06 -10.51
N GLU A 49 13.10 -13.46 -11.31
CA GLU A 49 14.45 -12.90 -11.30
C GLU A 49 14.47 -11.43 -11.73
N MET A 50 13.74 -11.09 -12.80
CA MET A 50 13.58 -9.71 -13.26
C MET A 50 12.82 -8.87 -12.22
N SER A 51 11.80 -9.42 -11.58
CA SER A 51 11.06 -8.75 -10.51
C SER A 51 11.92 -8.52 -9.27
N TRP A 52 12.77 -9.49 -8.93
CA TRP A 52 13.77 -9.38 -7.87
C TRP A 52 14.77 -8.26 -8.16
N ASN A 53 15.33 -8.24 -9.36
CA ASN A 53 16.26 -7.21 -9.80
C ASN A 53 15.60 -5.82 -9.86
N LEU A 54 14.32 -5.74 -10.27
CA LEU A 54 13.56 -4.48 -10.26
C LEU A 54 13.51 -3.86 -8.85
N PHE A 55 13.22 -4.67 -7.83
CA PHE A 55 13.15 -4.18 -6.45
C PHE A 55 14.53 -3.95 -5.82
N ASN A 56 15.54 -4.75 -6.17
CA ASN A 56 16.91 -4.49 -5.70
C ASN A 56 17.51 -3.22 -6.29
N ASN A 57 17.22 -2.92 -7.56
CA ASN A 57 17.73 -1.74 -8.24
C ASN A 57 17.06 -0.45 -7.74
N ASP A 58 15.77 -0.51 -7.41
CA ASP A 58 15.07 0.60 -6.76
C ASP A 58 14.16 0.09 -5.62
N PRO A 59 14.69 0.02 -4.37
CA PRO A 59 13.93 -0.43 -3.20
C PRO A 59 12.67 0.40 -2.94
N LYS A 60 12.59 1.65 -3.42
CA LYS A 60 11.38 2.48 -3.26
C LYS A 60 10.21 1.89 -4.04
N LEU A 61 10.46 1.19 -5.15
CA LEU A 61 9.41 0.52 -5.92
C LEU A 61 8.69 -0.55 -5.09
N TYR A 62 9.41 -1.25 -4.21
CA TYR A 62 8.81 -2.20 -3.29
C TYR A 62 7.82 -1.51 -2.35
N THR A 63 8.23 -0.44 -1.69
CA THR A 63 7.37 0.34 -0.78
C THR A 63 6.13 0.87 -1.51
N ILE A 64 6.30 1.41 -2.71
CA ILE A 64 5.21 1.99 -3.50
C ILE A 64 4.25 0.92 -3.99
N TYR A 65 4.77 -0.24 -4.39
CA TYR A 65 3.95 -1.39 -4.74
C TYR A 65 3.10 -1.83 -3.54
N HIS A 66 3.70 -2.01 -2.36
CA HIS A 66 2.97 -2.45 -1.17
C HIS A 66 1.99 -1.39 -0.62
N GLU A 67 2.30 -0.10 -0.73
CA GLU A 67 1.33 0.96 -0.44
C GLU A 67 0.13 0.91 -1.39
N GLY A 68 0.39 0.78 -2.69
CA GLY A 68 -0.66 0.62 -3.70
C GLY A 68 -1.51 -0.62 -3.45
N TYR A 69 -0.89 -1.76 -3.14
CA TYR A 69 -1.57 -3.01 -2.83
C TYR A 69 -2.48 -2.88 -1.61
N ARG A 70 -2.01 -2.28 -0.50
CA ARG A 70 -2.83 -2.00 0.70
C ARG A 70 -4.04 -1.12 0.36
N ASN A 71 -3.83 -0.08 -0.43
CA ASN A 71 -4.91 0.81 -0.89
C ASN A 71 -5.95 0.09 -1.77
N GLN A 72 -5.56 -0.98 -2.48
CA GLN A 72 -6.51 -1.81 -3.23
C GLN A 72 -7.25 -2.81 -2.34
N ILE A 73 -6.55 -3.52 -1.45
CA ILE A 73 -7.16 -4.53 -0.57
C ILE A 73 -8.31 -3.95 0.25
N ILE A 74 -8.17 -2.72 0.78
CA ILE A 74 -9.22 -2.09 1.61
C ILE A 74 -10.56 -2.01 0.87
N LYS A 75 -10.55 -1.97 -0.46
CA LYS A 75 -11.75 -1.88 -1.29
C LYS A 75 -12.36 -3.24 -1.62
N TRP A 76 -11.64 -4.34 -1.36
CA TRP A 76 -12.15 -5.67 -1.64
C TRP A 76 -13.23 -6.02 -0.62
N PRO A 77 -14.32 -6.68 -1.03
CA PRO A 77 -15.35 -7.13 -0.08
C PRO A 77 -14.79 -8.12 0.95
N TYR A 78 -13.65 -8.75 0.62
CA TYR A 78 -12.99 -9.73 1.46
C TYR A 78 -11.49 -9.78 1.19
N ASN A 79 -10.68 -9.81 2.26
CA ASN A 79 -9.24 -10.00 2.17
C ASN A 79 -8.90 -11.50 2.36
N PRO A 80 -8.32 -12.18 1.35
CA PRO A 80 -8.05 -13.62 1.40
C PRO A 80 -7.16 -14.06 2.57
N ILE A 81 -6.26 -13.19 3.04
CA ILE A 81 -5.38 -13.55 4.16
C ILE A 81 -6.16 -13.84 5.45
N ASN A 82 -7.31 -13.18 5.63
CA ASN A 82 -8.18 -13.43 6.78
C ASN A 82 -8.75 -14.85 6.75
N LYS A 83 -8.99 -15.41 5.55
CA LYS A 83 -9.43 -16.81 5.39
C LYS A 83 -8.36 -17.76 5.86
N ILE A 84 -7.14 -17.52 5.43
CA ILE A 84 -5.97 -18.34 5.74
C ILE A 84 -5.72 -18.30 7.26
N ILE A 85 -5.75 -17.12 7.88
CA ILE A 85 -5.61 -16.97 9.33
C ILE A 85 -6.73 -17.71 10.08
N SER A 86 -7.98 -17.59 9.63
CA SER A 86 -9.10 -18.31 10.24
C SER A 86 -8.95 -19.83 10.10
N TRP A 87 -8.49 -20.30 8.94
CA TRP A 87 -8.24 -21.70 8.69
C TRP A 87 -7.11 -22.25 9.58
N LEU A 88 -5.97 -21.55 9.67
CA LEU A 88 -4.85 -21.93 10.53
C LEU A 88 -5.24 -21.98 12.02
N ASN A 89 -6.06 -21.03 12.49
CA ASN A 89 -6.56 -21.05 13.87
C ASN A 89 -7.37 -22.30 14.22
N LYS A 90 -8.05 -22.88 13.23
CA LYS A 90 -8.84 -24.12 13.39
C LYS A 90 -7.99 -25.38 13.27
N HIS A 91 -6.82 -25.30 12.64
CA HIS A 91 -5.94 -26.44 12.37
C HIS A 91 -4.58 -26.23 13.04
N LYS A 92 -4.58 -26.31 14.38
CA LYS A 92 -3.41 -26.03 15.23
C LYS A 92 -2.29 -27.06 15.08
N GLU A 93 -2.57 -28.18 14.42
CA GLU A 93 -1.59 -29.20 14.05
C GLU A 93 -0.57 -28.70 13.00
N TYR A 94 -0.93 -27.69 12.19
CA TYR A 94 -0.01 -27.07 11.23
C TYR A 94 0.71 -25.87 11.86
N PHE A 95 1.79 -26.15 12.57
CA PHE A 95 2.60 -25.13 13.24
C PHE A 95 3.94 -24.83 12.54
N ASN A 96 4.27 -25.57 11.47
CA ASN A 96 5.41 -25.29 10.58
C ASN A 96 4.88 -24.77 9.24
N ILE A 97 5.14 -23.51 8.89
CA ILE A 97 4.52 -22.83 7.74
C ILE A 97 5.58 -22.12 6.90
N GLY A 98 5.51 -22.27 5.58
CA GLY A 98 6.22 -21.43 4.62
C GLY A 98 5.29 -20.36 4.03
N ASP A 99 5.63 -19.08 4.23
CA ASP A 99 4.88 -17.92 3.71
C ASP A 99 5.62 -17.29 2.52
N PHE A 100 5.29 -17.76 1.32
CA PHE A 100 5.91 -17.36 0.06
C PHE A 100 5.23 -16.11 -0.50
N GLY A 101 5.98 -15.01 -0.65
CA GLY A 101 5.43 -13.71 -0.99
C GLY A 101 4.78 -13.00 0.20
N CYS A 102 5.36 -13.16 1.40
CA CYS A 102 4.76 -12.73 2.68
C CYS A 102 4.37 -11.25 2.79
N GLY A 103 4.92 -10.37 1.96
CA GLY A 103 4.66 -8.93 1.97
C GLY A 103 4.90 -8.32 3.35
N ASP A 104 3.83 -7.86 4.01
CA ASP A 104 3.87 -7.29 5.36
C ASP A 104 4.00 -8.36 6.48
N ALA A 105 4.17 -9.63 6.12
CA ALA A 105 4.34 -10.78 7.02
C ALA A 105 3.22 -10.94 8.06
N LEU A 106 1.96 -10.78 7.62
CA LEU A 106 0.81 -10.79 8.53
C LEU A 106 0.66 -12.15 9.24
N ILE A 107 0.88 -13.27 8.54
CA ILE A 107 0.75 -14.62 9.13
C ILE A 107 1.78 -14.80 10.26
N ALA A 108 3.04 -14.46 10.00
CA ALA A 108 4.11 -14.49 11.01
C ALA A 108 3.79 -13.58 12.22
N LYS A 109 3.24 -12.38 11.97
CA LYS A 109 2.82 -11.46 13.04
C LYS A 109 1.66 -11.99 13.87
N THR A 110 0.74 -12.73 13.28
CA THR A 110 -0.43 -13.31 13.95
C THR A 110 -0.06 -14.55 14.79
N PHE A 111 0.77 -15.45 14.27
CA PHE A 111 1.05 -16.75 14.89
C PHE A 111 2.45 -16.83 15.50
N LYS A 112 2.74 -16.00 16.51
CA LYS A 112 4.07 -15.88 17.14
C LYS A 112 4.64 -17.18 17.75
N LYS A 113 3.79 -18.18 17.99
CA LYS A 113 4.20 -19.48 18.56
C LYS A 113 4.49 -20.55 17.50
N TYR A 114 4.26 -20.24 16.23
CA TYR A 114 4.42 -21.17 15.12
C TYR A 114 5.82 -20.95 14.51
N PHE A 115 6.40 -21.99 13.92
CA PHE A 115 7.62 -21.88 13.14
C PHE A 115 7.24 -21.44 11.72
N ILE A 116 7.42 -20.15 11.43
CA ILE A 116 7.03 -19.55 10.16
C ILE A 116 8.26 -19.08 9.42
N THR A 117 8.52 -19.69 8.27
CA THR A 117 9.55 -19.23 7.34
C THR A 117 8.92 -18.24 6.36
N VAL A 118 9.35 -16.99 6.39
CA VAL A 118 8.88 -15.95 5.47
C VAL A 118 9.83 -15.81 4.29
N LEU A 119 9.30 -15.86 3.07
CA LEU A 119 10.09 -15.72 1.85
C LEU A 119 9.53 -14.54 1.05
N GLY A 120 10.30 -13.46 0.96
CA GLY A 120 9.89 -12.23 0.28
C GLY A 120 10.97 -11.17 0.43
N HIS A 121 10.84 -10.05 -0.28
CA HIS A 121 11.86 -9.00 -0.27
C HIS A 121 12.02 -8.35 1.14
N THR A 122 10.96 -8.34 1.97
CA THR A 122 11.00 -7.96 3.39
C THR A 122 11.75 -8.95 4.30
N ALA A 123 12.00 -10.18 3.84
CA ALA A 123 12.72 -11.18 4.65
C ALA A 123 14.23 -10.88 4.75
N ASN A 124 14.79 -10.09 3.82
CA ASN A 124 16.21 -9.75 3.80
C ASN A 124 16.56 -8.44 4.52
N SER A 125 15.58 -7.69 5.03
CA SER A 125 15.82 -6.40 5.69
C SER A 125 15.89 -6.45 7.22
N ASN A 126 15.84 -7.65 7.84
CA ASN A 126 15.93 -7.82 9.29
C ASN A 126 16.97 -8.88 9.73
N HIS A 127 17.97 -9.15 8.90
CA HIS A 127 19.22 -9.83 9.28
C HIS A 127 20.41 -9.01 8.77
N GLN A 128 20.53 -7.78 9.27
CA GLN A 128 21.79 -7.09 9.58
C GLN A 128 21.61 -6.36 10.90
#